data_AF-A0A2E4QFW9-F1
#
_entry.id   AF-A0A2E4QFW9-F1
#
_cell.length_a   1.000
_cell.length_b   1.000
_cell.length_c   1.000
_cell.angle_alpha   90.00
_cell.angle_beta   90.00
_cell.angle_gamma   90.00
#
_symmetry.space_group_name_H-M   'P 1'
#
loop_
_entity.id
_entity.type
_entity.pdbx_description
1 polymer ?
#
loop_
_entity_poly.entity_id
_entity_poly.type
_entity_poly.pdbx_seq_one_letter_code
_entity_poly.pdbx_strand_id
1 'polypeptide(L)'
;MDGPVFSPDGKWMWSGSEWIPAPPGQGSQQLNMQDSVIGGDVIHTTTIHNDPTAVTDAVITALQRMGMLGQVVEQAPPPSPEVELPPTLENGARVFVNWKNYGHFYAGKVARSNPDGTYLIHFDDGDVEDHVNMGRIKPLDENSEAVQAYIEHDNEAERELIEAFQVFDTNGTGTIPAREYLRILTEIGDDPVPVEDVLNEFVELGIELDSEIDYRALAKFMVASERYETDGVVKQEVVINEASIDDNILSGYAYEHPKLGEGRINSSSIISVSYDERATARVETQNTVFIVGPTGWKVRPANHPFNNPFNVGQQVKIEWNGSWWDGQILEINDDKYLITYNDYSSDWDEWVDASRLKSL
;
A
#
# COMPACT_ATOMS: atom_id res chain seq x y z
N MET A 1 5.87 -42.71 43.57
CA MET A 1 6.15 -41.34 43.11
C MET A 1 5.94 -41.39 41.61
N ASP A 2 4.69 -41.29 41.19
CA ASP A 2 4.34 -41.33 39.77
C ASP A 2 4.70 -39.97 39.16
N GLY A 3 5.34 -40.00 37.99
CA GLY A 3 5.77 -38.80 37.29
C GLY A 3 4.59 -37.94 36.82
N PRO A 4 4.85 -36.69 36.41
CA PRO A 4 3.82 -35.80 35.88
C PRO A 4 3.10 -36.44 34.68
N VAL A 5 1.77 -36.38 34.69
CA VAL A 5 0.91 -36.92 33.63
C VAL A 5 0.66 -35.83 32.61
N PHE A 6 0.98 -36.09 31.34
CA PHE A 6 0.82 -35.15 30.23
C PHE A 6 -0.31 -35.57 29.30
N SER A 7 -0.89 -34.61 28.60
CA SER A 7 -1.83 -34.86 27.51
C SER A 7 -1.12 -35.55 26.33
N PRO A 8 -1.84 -36.31 25.47
CA PRO A 8 -1.24 -37.03 24.33
C PRO A 8 -0.51 -36.12 23.32
N ASP A 9 -0.90 -34.85 23.25
CA ASP A 9 -0.28 -33.82 22.40
C ASP A 9 0.88 -33.08 23.10
N GLY A 10 1.17 -33.41 24.37
CA GLY A 10 2.26 -32.81 25.15
C GLY A 10 2.05 -31.35 25.56
N LYS A 11 0.90 -30.75 25.25
CA LYS A 11 0.63 -29.32 25.49
C LYS A 11 0.15 -29.01 26.91
N TRP A 12 -0.35 -30.01 27.62
CA TRP A 12 -0.96 -29.84 28.94
C TRP A 12 -0.41 -30.84 29.95
N MET A 13 -0.25 -30.38 31.19
CA MET A 13 0.19 -31.17 32.33
C MET A 13 -0.92 -31.22 33.39
N TRP A 14 -1.19 -32.41 33.93
CA TRP A 14 -2.18 -32.59 34.98
C TRP A 14 -1.58 -32.21 36.35
N SER A 15 -2.16 -31.20 37.01
CA SER A 15 -1.69 -30.71 38.32
C SER A 15 -2.17 -31.58 39.50
N GLY A 16 -3.04 -32.57 39.25
CA GLY A 16 -3.74 -33.35 40.26
C GLY A 16 -5.21 -32.94 40.44
N SER A 17 -5.56 -31.71 40.05
CA SER A 17 -6.95 -31.18 40.10
C SER A 17 -7.42 -30.54 38.79
N GLU A 18 -6.49 -30.07 37.94
CA GLU A 18 -6.83 -29.40 36.68
C GLU A 18 -5.71 -29.55 35.63
N TRP A 19 -6.05 -29.29 34.36
CA TRP A 19 -5.08 -29.26 33.27
C TRP A 19 -4.47 -27.86 33.16
N ILE A 20 -3.15 -27.78 33.34
CA ILE A 20 -2.39 -26.54 33.20
C ILE A 20 -1.45 -26.63 31.98
N PRO A 21 -1.10 -25.49 31.34
CA PRO A 21 -0.17 -25.50 30.21
C PRO A 21 1.16 -26.16 30.60
N ALA A 22 1.66 -27.07 29.75
CA ALA A 22 2.92 -27.75 30.01
C ALA A 22 4.11 -26.79 29.79
N PRO A 23 5.16 -26.84 30.62
CA PRO A 23 6.35 -26.00 30.45
C PRO A 23 7.03 -26.25 29.09
N PRO A 24 7.47 -25.20 28.36
CA PRO A 24 8.10 -25.36 27.06
C PRO A 24 9.45 -26.11 27.18
N GLY A 25 9.61 -27.21 26.44
CA GLY A 25 10.88 -27.95 26.33
C GLY A 25 10.88 -29.44 26.69
N GLN A 26 9.73 -30.06 26.99
CA GLN A 26 9.65 -31.51 27.23
C GLN A 26 8.53 -32.16 26.42
N GLY A 27 8.79 -32.40 25.13
CA GLY A 27 7.89 -33.13 24.25
C GLY A 27 8.64 -33.60 23.01
N SER A 28 9.31 -34.75 23.11
CA SER A 28 9.86 -35.46 21.97
C SER A 28 8.74 -36.04 21.11
N GLN A 29 8.55 -35.54 19.90
CA GLN A 29 7.73 -36.21 18.89
C GLN A 29 8.58 -36.61 17.69
N GLN A 30 8.75 -37.94 17.60
CA GLN A 30 9.18 -38.67 16.41
C GLN A 30 8.25 -38.34 15.24
N LEU A 31 8.88 -37.99 14.11
CA LEU A 31 8.27 -37.92 12.80
C LEU A 31 7.63 -39.27 12.44
N ASN A 32 6.33 -39.27 12.17
CA ASN A 32 5.68 -40.36 11.47
C ASN A 32 4.94 -39.76 10.27
N MET A 33 5.45 -40.07 9.07
CA MET A 33 4.82 -39.70 7.80
C MET A 33 3.68 -40.66 7.51
N GLN A 34 2.48 -40.11 7.31
CA GLN A 34 1.46 -40.77 6.51
C GLN A 34 0.73 -39.75 5.65
N ASP A 35 0.79 -40.06 4.36
CA ASP A 35 0.21 -39.41 3.20
C ASP A 35 -1.32 -39.49 3.25
N SER A 36 -2.02 -38.37 3.00
CA SER A 36 -3.42 -38.33 2.56
C SER A 36 -3.76 -36.95 2.01
N VAL A 37 -3.94 -36.95 0.69
CA VAL A 37 -4.50 -35.87 -0.12
C VAL A 37 -5.99 -35.68 0.22
N ILE A 38 -6.41 -34.42 0.43
CA ILE A 38 -7.59 -33.72 -0.13
C ILE A 38 -8.02 -32.57 0.81
N GLY A 39 -7.93 -31.35 0.28
CA GLY A 39 -8.98 -30.34 0.35
C GLY A 39 -9.10 -29.50 1.63
N GLY A 40 -8.79 -28.20 1.51
CA GLY A 40 -9.35 -27.17 2.39
C GLY A 40 -8.34 -26.10 2.81
N ASP A 41 -8.42 -24.95 2.15
CA ASP A 41 -7.93 -23.62 2.54
C ASP A 41 -6.67 -23.54 3.42
N VAL A 42 -5.55 -23.28 2.77
CA VAL A 42 -4.45 -22.53 3.39
C VAL A 42 -4.83 -21.06 3.34
N ILE A 43 -5.37 -20.54 4.44
CA ILE A 43 -5.51 -19.09 4.67
C ILE A 43 -4.11 -18.45 4.60
N HIS A 44 -3.75 -17.96 3.43
CA HIS A 44 -2.57 -17.11 3.23
C HIS A 44 -2.92 -15.72 3.73
N THR A 45 -2.57 -15.44 4.98
CA THR A 45 -2.60 -14.10 5.54
C THR A 45 -1.35 -13.37 5.06
N THR A 46 -1.41 -12.81 3.85
CA THR A 46 -0.34 -11.98 3.30
C THR A 46 -0.37 -10.63 4.00
N THR A 47 0.61 -10.38 4.88
CA THR A 47 0.85 -9.04 5.45
C THR A 47 1.63 -8.22 4.44
N ILE A 48 1.17 -7.00 4.14
CA ILE A 48 1.86 -6.10 3.21
C ILE A 48 2.83 -5.28 4.05
N HIS A 49 4.12 -5.47 3.89
CA HIS A 49 5.12 -4.48 4.29
C HIS A 49 5.96 -4.26 3.04
N ASN A 50 5.97 -3.04 2.50
CA ASN A 50 7.12 -2.51 1.78
C ASN A 50 6.86 -1.05 1.41
N ASP A 51 7.85 -0.18 1.64
CA ASP A 51 7.90 1.16 1.07
C ASP A 51 9.02 1.22 0.01
N PRO A 52 8.76 0.75 -1.22
CA PRO A 52 9.80 0.64 -2.25
C PRO A 52 10.36 2.00 -2.70
N THR A 53 9.71 3.12 -2.34
CA THR A 53 10.19 4.47 -2.66
C THR A 53 11.40 4.86 -1.82
N ALA A 54 11.40 4.58 -0.52
CA ALA A 54 12.52 4.89 0.38
C ALA A 54 13.82 4.18 -0.07
N VAL A 55 13.67 2.97 -0.58
CA VAL A 55 14.78 2.16 -1.11
C VAL A 55 15.24 2.74 -2.45
N THR A 56 14.33 3.08 -3.35
CA THR A 56 14.66 3.76 -4.61
C THR A 56 15.44 5.06 -4.38
N ASP A 57 14.95 5.93 -3.49
CA ASP A 57 15.55 7.23 -3.19
C ASP A 57 16.98 7.11 -2.64
N ALA A 58 17.20 6.12 -1.76
CA ALA A 58 18.52 5.82 -1.22
C ALA A 58 19.50 5.42 -2.33
N VAL A 59 19.08 4.59 -3.29
CA VAL A 59 19.94 4.21 -4.42
C VAL A 59 20.27 5.39 -5.33
N ILE A 60 19.27 6.21 -5.69
CA ILE A 60 19.48 7.39 -6.55
C ILE A 60 20.48 8.34 -5.90
N THR A 61 20.29 8.61 -4.60
CA THR A 61 21.18 9.46 -3.81
C THR A 61 22.61 8.91 -3.77
N ALA A 62 22.75 7.59 -3.62
CA ALA A 62 24.04 6.91 -3.64
C ALA A 62 24.76 7.07 -4.99
N LEU A 63 24.05 6.83 -6.09
CA LEU A 63 24.58 6.92 -7.46
C LEU A 63 24.95 8.37 -7.86
N GLN A 64 24.14 9.36 -7.50
CA GLN A 64 24.45 10.79 -7.72
C GLN A 64 25.76 11.20 -7.05
N ARG A 65 26.03 10.74 -5.82
CA ARG A 65 27.26 11.07 -5.08
C ARG A 65 28.51 10.40 -5.63
N MET A 66 28.37 9.24 -6.25
CA MET A 66 29.45 8.63 -7.01
C MET A 66 29.76 9.37 -8.31
N GLY A 67 29.00 10.44 -8.62
CA GLY A 67 29.11 11.18 -9.88
C GLY A 67 28.66 10.34 -11.07
N MET A 68 27.83 9.32 -10.82
CA MET A 68 27.33 8.41 -11.86
C MET A 68 25.99 8.88 -12.43
N LEU A 69 25.24 9.72 -11.71
CA LEU A 69 23.98 10.32 -12.17
C LEU A 69 24.06 11.85 -12.15
N GLY A 70 23.33 12.50 -13.07
CA GLY A 70 23.07 13.94 -13.02
C GLY A 70 22.08 14.33 -11.92
N GLN A 71 21.77 15.63 -11.81
CA GLN A 71 20.61 16.06 -11.02
C GLN A 71 19.35 15.60 -11.76
N VAL A 72 18.58 14.71 -11.14
CA VAL A 72 17.25 14.33 -11.64
C VAL A 72 16.37 15.58 -11.57
N VAL A 73 15.95 16.08 -12.73
CA VAL A 73 14.99 17.17 -12.82
C VAL A 73 13.60 16.57 -12.77
N GLU A 74 12.85 16.86 -11.71
CA GLU A 74 11.47 16.42 -11.57
C GLU A 74 10.66 16.77 -12.83
N GLN A 75 10.03 15.76 -13.43
CA GLN A 75 9.25 15.92 -14.65
C GLN A 75 7.76 15.81 -14.38
N ALA A 76 7.02 16.76 -14.97
CA ALA A 76 5.57 16.78 -14.96
C ALA A 76 4.99 15.49 -15.60
N PRO A 77 3.77 15.08 -15.19
CA PRO A 77 3.08 13.95 -15.81
C PRO A 77 3.03 14.09 -17.33
N PRO A 78 2.91 12.96 -18.07
CA PRO A 78 2.77 13.02 -19.51
C PRO A 78 1.62 13.97 -19.85
N PRO A 79 1.83 14.93 -20.77
CA PRO A 79 0.82 15.91 -21.10
C PRO A 79 -0.45 15.17 -21.53
N SER A 80 -1.57 15.46 -20.85
CA SER A 80 -2.85 14.86 -21.21
C SER A 80 -3.22 15.35 -22.61
N PRO A 81 -3.21 14.49 -23.63
CA PRO A 81 -3.61 14.92 -24.97
C PRO A 81 -5.09 15.29 -24.94
N GLU A 82 -5.51 16.32 -25.68
CA GLU A 82 -6.94 16.65 -25.88
C GLU A 82 -7.70 15.56 -26.66
N VAL A 83 -7.02 14.50 -27.11
CA VAL A 83 -7.56 13.43 -27.92
C VAL A 83 -8.09 12.32 -27.02
N GLU A 84 -9.39 12.03 -27.05
CA GLU A 84 -9.95 10.86 -26.38
C GLU A 84 -9.62 9.57 -27.14
N LEU A 85 -9.30 8.49 -26.41
CA LEU A 85 -9.06 7.18 -27.02
C LEU A 85 -10.37 6.61 -27.61
N PRO A 86 -10.31 5.96 -28.79
CA PRO A 86 -11.46 5.24 -29.32
C PRO A 86 -11.81 4.03 -28.42
N PRO A 87 -13.05 3.51 -28.51
CA PRO A 87 -13.51 2.38 -27.69
C PRO A 87 -12.70 1.09 -27.89
N THR A 88 -12.02 0.96 -29.03
CA THR A 88 -11.09 -0.12 -29.34
C THR A 88 -9.88 0.44 -30.06
N LEU A 89 -8.69 -0.03 -29.71
CA LEU A 89 -7.45 0.40 -30.35
C LEU A 89 -7.13 -0.49 -31.55
N GLU A 90 -6.66 0.14 -32.62
CA GLU A 90 -6.20 -0.58 -33.82
C GLU A 90 -4.75 -1.05 -33.65
N ASN A 91 -4.39 -2.13 -34.34
CA ASN A 91 -3.01 -2.60 -34.37
C ASN A 91 -2.11 -1.53 -35.02
N GLY A 92 -1.03 -1.18 -34.34
CA GLY A 92 -0.10 -0.12 -34.70
C GLY A 92 -0.40 1.23 -34.05
N ALA A 93 -1.50 1.37 -33.31
CA ALA A 93 -1.81 2.62 -32.60
C ALA A 93 -0.71 2.96 -31.58
N ARG A 94 -0.29 4.22 -31.59
CA ARG A 94 0.71 4.78 -30.67
C ARG A 94 0.02 5.23 -29.40
N VAL A 95 0.58 4.81 -28.28
CA VAL A 95 -0.07 4.94 -26.98
C VAL A 95 0.95 5.11 -25.87
N PHE A 96 0.53 5.79 -24.83
CA PHE A 96 1.18 5.76 -23.53
C PHE A 96 0.58 4.61 -22.72
N VAL A 97 1.42 3.81 -22.07
CA VAL A 97 0.96 2.66 -21.28
C VAL A 97 1.58 2.69 -19.90
N ASN A 98 0.73 2.66 -18.87
CA ASN A 98 1.14 2.55 -17.48
C ASN A 98 1.80 1.18 -17.25
N TRP A 99 3.14 1.13 -17.23
CA TRP A 99 3.91 -0.12 -17.20
C TRP A 99 3.72 -0.84 -15.86
N LYS A 100 3.34 -2.13 -15.93
CA LYS A 100 2.98 -2.96 -14.76
C LYS A 100 1.98 -2.34 -13.77
N ASN A 101 1.27 -1.28 -14.17
CA ASN A 101 0.42 -0.47 -13.31
C ASN A 101 1.19 0.25 -12.16
N TYR A 102 2.47 0.56 -12.38
CA TYR A 102 3.31 1.30 -11.46
C TYR A 102 3.20 2.83 -11.61
N GLY A 103 2.12 3.35 -12.17
CA GLY A 103 1.85 4.79 -12.23
C GLY A 103 2.58 5.54 -13.35
N HIS A 104 3.64 4.97 -13.91
CA HIS A 104 4.44 5.61 -14.95
C HIS A 104 4.11 5.12 -16.36
N PHE A 105 3.98 6.07 -17.29
CA PHE A 105 3.52 5.81 -18.64
C PHE A 105 4.68 5.80 -19.64
N TYR A 106 4.93 4.64 -20.24
CA TYR A 106 5.95 4.52 -21.28
C TYR A 106 5.29 4.55 -22.66
N ALA A 107 6.01 5.11 -23.64
CA ALA A 107 5.58 5.10 -25.03
C ALA A 107 5.68 3.70 -25.63
N GLY A 108 4.67 3.33 -26.40
CA GLY A 108 4.63 2.05 -27.08
C GLY A 108 3.65 2.02 -28.22
N LYS A 109 3.44 0.83 -28.76
CA LYS A 109 2.49 0.54 -29.82
C LYS A 109 1.64 -0.68 -29.50
N VAL A 110 0.37 -0.60 -29.86
CA VAL A 110 -0.53 -1.76 -29.83
C VAL A 110 -0.07 -2.75 -30.89
N ALA A 111 0.55 -3.84 -30.47
CA ALA A 111 0.97 -4.89 -31.39
C ALA A 111 -0.21 -5.79 -31.80
N ARG A 112 -1.13 -6.05 -30.87
CA ARG A 112 -2.31 -6.89 -31.10
C ARG A 112 -3.43 -6.57 -30.09
N SER A 113 -4.68 -6.63 -30.53
CA SER A 113 -5.85 -6.73 -29.64
C SER A 113 -6.22 -8.20 -29.35
N ASN A 114 -6.47 -8.51 -28.09
CA ASN A 114 -6.83 -9.84 -27.64
C ASN A 114 -8.36 -10.03 -27.60
N PRO A 115 -8.88 -11.27 -27.71
CA PRO A 115 -10.33 -11.53 -27.72
C PRO A 115 -11.06 -11.14 -26.43
N ASP A 116 -10.34 -11.04 -25.32
CA ASP A 116 -10.86 -10.66 -24.00
C ASP A 116 -10.95 -9.13 -23.79
N GLY A 117 -10.56 -8.34 -24.80
CA GLY A 117 -10.56 -6.87 -24.74
C GLY A 117 -9.28 -6.26 -24.21
N THR A 118 -8.25 -7.07 -23.92
CA THR A 118 -6.91 -6.61 -23.55
C THR A 118 -6.02 -6.41 -24.77
N TYR A 119 -4.82 -5.86 -24.58
CA TYR A 119 -3.89 -5.56 -25.66
C TYR A 119 -2.48 -6.11 -25.38
N LEU A 120 -1.81 -6.57 -26.45
CA LEU A 120 -0.37 -6.78 -26.48
C LEU A 120 0.30 -5.47 -26.86
N ILE A 121 1.18 -4.97 -26.01
CA ILE A 121 1.93 -3.73 -26.19
C ILE A 121 3.39 -4.06 -26.44
N HIS A 122 3.96 -3.44 -27.47
CA HIS A 122 5.41 -3.37 -27.65
C HIS A 122 5.85 -1.96 -27.29
N PHE A 123 6.69 -1.82 -26.27
CA PHE A 123 7.26 -0.54 -25.86
C PHE A 123 8.42 -0.15 -26.78
N ASP A 124 8.77 1.13 -26.76
CA ASP A 124 9.83 1.68 -27.63
C ASP A 124 11.24 1.27 -27.20
N ASP A 125 11.41 0.92 -25.93
CA ASP A 125 12.64 0.38 -25.34
C ASP A 125 12.87 -1.11 -25.66
N GLY A 126 11.90 -1.77 -26.31
CA GLY A 126 11.95 -3.19 -26.68
C GLY A 126 11.23 -4.13 -25.73
N ASP A 127 10.67 -3.63 -24.62
CA ASP A 127 9.83 -4.43 -23.73
C ASP A 127 8.52 -4.84 -24.40
N VAL A 128 7.97 -5.96 -23.92
CA VAL A 128 6.69 -6.48 -24.37
C VAL A 128 5.83 -6.83 -23.17
N GLU A 129 4.60 -6.31 -23.16
CA GLU A 129 3.60 -6.65 -22.15
C GLU A 129 2.31 -7.11 -22.82
N ASP A 130 1.86 -8.32 -22.49
CA ASP A 130 0.58 -8.87 -22.96
C ASP A 130 -0.52 -8.68 -21.90
N HIS A 131 -1.76 -8.78 -22.33
CA HIS A 131 -2.96 -8.63 -21.50
C HIS A 131 -3.07 -7.27 -20.79
N VAL A 132 -2.62 -6.20 -21.43
CA VAL A 132 -2.76 -4.83 -20.92
C VAL A 132 -4.21 -4.37 -21.04
N ASN A 133 -4.80 -3.99 -19.91
CA ASN A 133 -6.16 -3.44 -19.86
C ASN A 133 -6.23 -2.01 -20.43
N MET A 134 -7.35 -1.68 -21.10
CA MET A 134 -7.59 -0.35 -21.67
C MET A 134 -7.40 0.79 -20.65
N GLY A 135 -7.76 0.59 -19.38
CA GLY A 135 -7.62 1.62 -18.34
C GLY A 135 -6.17 2.01 -18.01
N ARG A 136 -5.18 1.22 -18.47
CA ARG A 136 -3.75 1.54 -18.34
C ARG A 136 -3.20 2.28 -19.55
N ILE A 137 -4.02 2.52 -20.56
CA ILE A 137 -3.59 3.08 -21.84
C ILE A 137 -4.10 4.53 -21.94
N LYS A 138 -3.21 5.43 -22.34
CA LYS A 138 -3.48 6.83 -22.62
C LYS A 138 -3.16 7.14 -24.09
N PRO A 139 -3.82 8.16 -24.69
CA PRO A 139 -3.49 8.60 -26.02
C PRO A 139 -2.07 9.16 -26.04
N LEU A 140 -1.42 9.06 -27.20
CA LEU A 140 -0.09 9.63 -27.43
C LEU A 140 -0.15 10.38 -28.77
N ASP A 141 0.07 11.69 -28.72
CA ASP A 141 0.24 12.50 -29.91
C ASP A 141 1.74 12.68 -30.20
N GLU A 142 2.24 11.91 -31.16
CA GLU A 142 3.66 11.95 -31.54
C GLU A 142 4.11 13.30 -32.09
N ASN A 143 3.16 14.15 -32.53
CA ASN A 143 3.48 15.46 -33.07
C ASN A 143 3.57 16.55 -31.99
N SER A 144 3.19 16.22 -30.75
CA SER A 144 3.26 17.15 -29.63
C SER A 144 4.69 17.27 -29.11
N GLU A 145 5.24 18.48 -29.13
CA GLU A 145 6.57 18.76 -28.58
C GLU A 145 6.67 18.37 -27.10
N ALA A 146 5.58 18.55 -26.33
CA ALA A 146 5.54 18.17 -24.92
C ALA A 146 5.59 16.65 -24.72
N VAL A 147 4.96 15.88 -25.62
CA VAL A 147 5.01 14.41 -25.61
C VAL A 147 6.42 13.92 -25.94
N GLN A 148 7.06 14.53 -26.94
CA GLN A 148 8.44 14.19 -27.32
C GLN A 148 9.44 14.50 -26.20
N ALA A 149 9.29 15.66 -25.54
CA ALA A 149 10.14 16.05 -24.42
C ALA A 149 10.02 15.11 -23.22
N TYR A 150 8.80 14.63 -22.94
CA TYR A 150 8.55 13.63 -21.90
C TYR A 150 9.25 12.30 -22.22
N ILE A 151 9.06 11.78 -23.44
CA ILE A 151 9.67 10.51 -23.87
C ILE A 151 11.20 10.59 -23.84
N GLU A 152 11.78 11.68 -24.34
CA GLU A 152 13.25 11.83 -24.39
C GLU A 152 13.86 11.85 -23.00
N HIS A 153 13.25 12.55 -22.05
CA HIS A 153 13.77 12.59 -20.69
C HIS A 153 13.59 11.26 -19.95
N ASP A 154 12.47 10.56 -20.12
CA ASP A 154 12.30 9.24 -19.52
C ASP A 154 13.39 8.28 -20.03
N ASN A 155 13.63 8.30 -21.34
CA ASN A 155 14.71 7.51 -21.94
C ASN A 155 16.09 7.93 -21.43
N GLU A 156 16.32 9.23 -21.20
CA GLU A 156 17.56 9.75 -20.64
C GLU A 156 17.76 9.30 -19.18
N ALA A 157 16.75 9.47 -18.33
CA ALA A 157 16.78 9.07 -16.92
C ALA A 157 16.99 7.56 -16.77
N GLU A 158 16.26 6.74 -17.54
CA GLU A 158 16.45 5.30 -17.56
C GLU A 158 17.86 4.92 -18.03
N ARG A 159 18.36 5.56 -19.10
CA ARG A 159 19.71 5.31 -19.61
C ARG A 159 20.79 5.67 -18.58
N GLU A 160 20.67 6.81 -17.91
CA GLU A 160 21.63 7.22 -16.87
C GLU A 160 21.67 6.21 -15.72
N LEU A 161 20.52 5.73 -15.24
CA LEU A 161 20.43 4.70 -14.22
C LEU A 161 21.04 3.37 -14.68
N ILE A 162 20.71 2.92 -15.89
CA ILE A 162 21.29 1.71 -16.49
C ILE A 162 22.82 1.83 -16.58
N GLU A 163 23.34 2.96 -17.05
CA GLU A 163 24.78 3.22 -17.16
C GLU A 163 25.46 3.24 -15.79
N ALA A 164 24.81 3.81 -14.77
CA ALA A 164 25.31 3.81 -13.39
C ALA A 164 25.40 2.39 -12.82
N PHE A 165 24.36 1.57 -13.00
CA PHE A 165 24.38 0.17 -12.54
C PHE A 165 25.37 -0.70 -13.32
N GLN A 166 25.56 -0.42 -14.62
CA GLN A 166 26.49 -1.15 -15.47
C GLN A 166 27.93 -1.08 -14.96
N VAL A 167 28.32 -0.04 -14.22
CA VAL A 167 29.64 0.06 -13.57
C VAL A 167 29.89 -1.10 -12.59
N PHE A 168 28.83 -1.65 -11.99
CA PHE A 168 28.90 -2.78 -11.06
C PHE A 168 28.83 -4.14 -11.76
N ASP A 169 28.27 -4.20 -12.98
CA ASP A 169 28.25 -5.40 -13.83
C ASP A 169 29.55 -5.56 -14.63
N THR A 170 30.61 -5.95 -13.92
CA THR A 170 31.95 -6.17 -14.51
C THR A 170 31.99 -7.19 -15.64
N ASN A 171 31.00 -8.08 -15.73
CA ASN A 171 30.94 -9.16 -16.70
C ASN A 171 30.02 -8.84 -17.90
N GLY A 172 29.28 -7.72 -17.87
CA GLY A 172 28.34 -7.35 -18.93
C GLY A 172 27.19 -8.34 -19.08
N THR A 173 26.76 -8.93 -17.97
CA THR A 173 25.66 -9.92 -17.91
C THR A 173 24.29 -9.29 -18.05
N GLY A 174 24.14 -8.00 -17.78
CA GLY A 174 22.83 -7.35 -17.62
C GLY A 174 22.25 -7.51 -16.21
N THR A 175 22.98 -8.13 -15.28
CA THR A 175 22.57 -8.29 -13.89
C THR A 175 23.65 -7.82 -12.91
N ILE A 176 23.25 -7.49 -11.69
CA ILE A 176 24.14 -7.29 -10.55
C ILE A 176 23.75 -8.22 -9.39
N PRO A 177 24.71 -8.77 -8.64
CA PRO A 177 24.39 -9.56 -7.46
C PRO A 177 23.62 -8.72 -6.42
N ALA A 178 22.60 -9.30 -5.80
CA ALA A 178 21.79 -8.68 -4.76
C ALA A 178 22.62 -8.08 -3.61
N ARG A 179 23.72 -8.74 -3.22
CA ARG A 179 24.73 -8.22 -2.28
C ARG A 179 25.42 -6.91 -2.71
N GLU A 180 25.62 -6.70 -4.01
CA GLU A 180 26.25 -5.47 -4.53
C GLU A 180 25.27 -4.31 -4.44
N TYR A 181 24.00 -4.57 -4.74
CA TYR A 181 22.92 -3.61 -4.55
C TYR A 181 22.74 -3.22 -3.07
N LEU A 182 22.75 -4.20 -2.16
CA LEU A 182 22.77 -3.96 -0.72
C LEU A 182 23.96 -3.07 -0.31
N ARG A 183 25.16 -3.36 -0.82
CA ARG A 183 26.35 -2.56 -0.51
C ARG A 183 26.18 -1.10 -0.95
N ILE A 184 25.63 -0.86 -2.14
CA ILE A 184 25.34 0.49 -2.64
C ILE A 184 24.38 1.20 -1.67
N LEU A 185 23.32 0.54 -1.22
CA LEU A 185 22.32 1.10 -0.31
C LEU A 185 22.85 1.41 1.10
N THR A 186 23.71 0.55 1.64
CA THR A 186 24.10 0.60 3.06
C THR A 186 25.44 1.28 3.31
N GLU A 187 26.33 1.32 2.31
CA GLU A 187 27.68 1.87 2.45
C GLU A 187 27.87 3.21 1.72
N ILE A 188 26.93 3.61 0.86
CA ILE A 188 27.07 4.78 -0.02
C ILE A 188 25.88 5.74 0.18
N GLY A 189 26.04 6.80 0.98
CA GLY A 189 24.99 7.81 1.22
C GLY A 189 25.20 8.64 2.50
N ASP A 190 24.44 9.73 2.67
CA ASP A 190 24.36 10.48 3.95
C ASP A 190 23.28 9.90 4.90
N ASP A 191 22.33 9.13 4.35
CA ASP A 191 21.30 8.42 5.09
C ASP A 191 21.29 6.94 4.65
N PRO A 192 22.31 6.16 5.04
CA PRO A 192 22.39 4.75 4.67
C PRO A 192 21.19 4.02 5.25
N VAL A 193 20.44 3.32 4.40
CA VAL A 193 19.34 2.47 4.86
C VAL A 193 19.95 1.39 5.77
N PRO A 194 19.41 1.17 6.98
CA PRO A 194 19.90 0.13 7.86
C PRO A 194 19.92 -1.21 7.13
N VAL A 195 21.04 -1.94 7.25
CA VAL A 195 21.21 -3.26 6.62
C VAL A 195 20.03 -4.19 6.95
N GLU A 196 19.52 -4.11 8.18
CA GLU A 196 18.36 -4.89 8.62
C GLU A 196 17.10 -4.59 7.81
N ASP A 197 16.85 -3.33 7.45
CA ASP A 197 15.65 -2.92 6.71
C ASP A 197 15.69 -3.42 5.26
N VAL A 198 16.85 -3.28 4.59
CA VAL A 198 17.04 -3.80 3.22
C VAL A 198 17.02 -5.33 3.19
N LEU A 199 17.57 -5.99 4.22
CA LEU A 199 17.51 -7.45 4.33
C LEU A 199 16.10 -7.96 4.58
N ASN A 200 15.31 -7.26 5.41
CA ASN A 200 13.91 -7.58 5.62
C ASN A 200 13.12 -7.48 4.32
N GLU A 201 13.34 -6.41 3.54
CA GLU A 201 12.73 -6.25 2.22
C GLU A 201 13.11 -7.39 1.27
N PHE A 202 14.38 -7.77 1.20
CA PHE A 202 14.83 -8.88 0.36
C PHE A 202 14.17 -10.20 0.77
N VAL A 203 14.07 -10.47 2.07
CA VAL A 203 13.38 -11.66 2.59
C VAL A 203 11.88 -11.64 2.23
N GLU A 204 11.22 -10.50 2.37
CA GLU A 204 9.79 -10.33 2.04
C GLU A 204 9.52 -10.48 0.54
N LEU A 205 10.41 -9.96 -0.31
CA LEU A 205 10.36 -10.12 -1.76
C LEU A 205 10.82 -11.51 -2.22
N GLY A 206 11.32 -12.36 -1.31
CA GLY A 206 11.87 -13.67 -1.61
C GLY A 206 13.14 -13.62 -2.45
N ILE A 207 13.89 -12.52 -2.38
CA ILE A 207 15.15 -12.29 -3.07
C ILE A 207 16.28 -12.81 -2.17
N GLU A 208 16.97 -13.84 -2.62
CA GLU A 208 18.14 -14.37 -1.93
C GLU A 208 19.36 -13.45 -2.18
N LEU A 209 20.31 -13.37 -1.23
CA LEU A 209 21.49 -12.48 -1.37
C LEU A 209 22.45 -12.85 -2.51
N ASP A 210 22.34 -14.08 -3.02
CA ASP A 210 23.02 -14.59 -4.21
C ASP A 210 22.16 -14.50 -5.48
N SER A 211 20.96 -13.93 -5.40
CA SER A 211 20.14 -13.62 -6.56
C SER A 211 20.81 -12.55 -7.43
N GLU A 212 20.54 -12.64 -8.72
CA GLU A 212 20.99 -11.68 -9.72
C GLU A 212 19.83 -10.72 -10.03
N ILE A 213 20.08 -9.42 -9.86
CA ILE A 213 19.12 -8.35 -10.11
C ILE A 213 19.31 -7.84 -11.52
N ASP A 214 18.27 -7.92 -12.36
CA ASP A 214 18.24 -7.25 -13.66
C ASP A 214 18.13 -5.74 -13.45
N TYR A 215 19.24 -5.03 -13.67
CA TYR A 215 19.31 -3.60 -13.41
C TYR A 215 18.59 -2.74 -14.46
N ARG A 216 18.17 -3.31 -15.60
CA ARG A 216 17.32 -2.61 -16.56
C ARG A 216 15.88 -2.58 -16.04
N ALA A 217 15.38 -3.73 -15.60
CA ALA A 217 14.07 -3.81 -14.96
C ALA A 217 14.02 -2.94 -13.69
N LEU A 218 15.11 -2.92 -12.91
CA LEU A 218 15.23 -2.06 -11.75
C LEU A 218 15.27 -0.58 -12.11
N ALA A 219 16.10 -0.14 -13.07
CA ALA A 219 16.16 1.26 -13.49
C ALA A 219 14.79 1.77 -13.96
N LYS A 220 14.07 0.95 -14.74
CA LYS A 220 12.71 1.25 -15.17
C LYS A 220 11.73 1.36 -13.99
N PHE A 221 11.83 0.44 -13.03
CA PHE A 221 11.07 0.55 -11.79
C PHE A 221 11.38 1.83 -11.01
N MET A 222 12.67 2.21 -10.93
CA MET A 222 13.11 3.39 -10.21
C MET A 222 12.58 4.69 -10.84
N VAL A 223 12.71 4.83 -12.17
CA VAL A 223 12.12 5.95 -12.92
C VAL A 223 10.60 5.99 -12.73
N ALA A 224 9.95 4.84 -12.70
CA ALA A 224 8.52 4.78 -12.42
C ALA A 224 8.18 5.19 -10.98
N SER A 225 9.03 4.82 -10.01
CA SER A 225 8.81 5.06 -8.58
C SER A 225 9.17 6.47 -8.09
N GLU A 226 10.11 7.17 -8.73
CA GLU A 226 10.49 8.56 -8.39
C GLU A 226 9.33 9.56 -8.53
N ARG A 227 8.34 9.25 -9.38
CA ARG A 227 7.19 10.12 -9.63
C ARG A 227 5.97 9.85 -8.73
N TYR A 228 6.11 8.96 -7.75
CA TYR A 228 5.00 8.61 -6.85
C TYR A 228 4.67 9.70 -5.82
N GLU A 229 5.58 10.63 -5.56
CA GLU A 229 5.38 11.63 -4.51
C GLU A 229 4.76 12.95 -4.99
N THR A 230 4.87 13.29 -6.28
CA THR A 230 4.58 14.68 -6.70
C THR A 230 3.28 14.90 -7.45
N ASP A 231 2.65 13.83 -7.93
CA ASP A 231 1.27 13.88 -8.44
C ASP A 231 0.43 12.87 -7.68
N GLY A 232 -0.36 13.36 -6.73
CA GLY A 232 -1.24 12.58 -5.84
C GLY A 232 -1.79 11.33 -6.50
N VAL A 233 -1.07 10.22 -6.33
CA VAL A 233 -1.46 8.93 -6.90
C VAL A 233 -2.73 8.54 -6.19
N VAL A 234 -3.80 8.36 -6.98
CA VAL A 234 -5.06 7.81 -6.49
C VAL A 234 -4.76 6.39 -6.01
N LYS A 235 -4.44 6.25 -4.70
CA LYS A 235 -4.30 4.95 -4.05
C LYS A 235 -5.54 4.14 -4.40
N GLN A 236 -5.32 2.94 -4.91
CA GLN A 236 -6.44 2.12 -5.36
C GLN A 236 -7.41 1.89 -4.21
N GLU A 237 -8.68 2.16 -4.46
CA GLU A 237 -9.74 1.91 -3.50
C GLU A 237 -10.18 0.46 -3.56
N VAL A 238 -10.09 -0.25 -2.43
CA VAL A 238 -10.50 -1.64 -2.30
C VAL A 238 -11.58 -1.72 -1.23
N VAL A 239 -12.76 -2.21 -1.62
CA VAL A 239 -13.86 -2.43 -0.68
C VAL A 239 -13.56 -3.69 0.14
N ILE A 240 -13.66 -3.56 1.45
CA ILE A 240 -13.41 -4.65 2.40
C ILE A 240 -14.60 -4.81 3.36
N ASN A 241 -14.97 -6.06 3.64
CA ASN A 241 -15.98 -6.43 4.62
C ASN A 241 -15.39 -7.27 5.75
N GLU A 242 -16.15 -7.43 6.83
CA GLU A 242 -15.71 -8.08 8.06
C GLU A 242 -14.41 -7.49 8.63
N ALA A 243 -14.26 -6.17 8.47
CA ALA A 243 -13.05 -5.46 8.80
C ALA A 243 -12.80 -5.40 10.32
N SER A 244 -11.54 -5.51 10.72
CA SER A 244 -11.05 -5.25 12.07
C SER A 244 -9.67 -4.64 12.02
N ILE A 245 -9.41 -3.68 12.89
CA ILE A 245 -8.07 -3.11 13.08
C ILE A 245 -7.48 -3.68 14.37
N ASP A 246 -6.29 -4.26 14.27
CA ASP A 246 -5.50 -4.77 15.39
C ASP A 246 -4.04 -4.39 15.15
N ASP A 247 -3.35 -3.86 16.16
CA ASP A 247 -1.94 -3.42 16.08
C ASP A 247 -1.59 -2.63 14.80
N ASN A 248 -2.43 -1.65 14.45
CA ASN A 248 -2.29 -0.78 13.29
C ASN A 248 -2.38 -1.49 11.92
N ILE A 249 -2.89 -2.72 11.88
CA ILE A 249 -3.14 -3.50 10.67
C ILE A 249 -4.64 -3.68 10.49
N LEU A 250 -5.14 -3.40 9.28
CA LEU A 250 -6.51 -3.72 8.88
C LEU A 250 -6.55 -5.16 8.36
N SER A 251 -7.47 -5.95 8.89
CA SER A 251 -7.77 -7.31 8.40
C SER A 251 -9.23 -7.39 7.96
N GLY A 252 -9.53 -8.19 6.94
CA GLY A 252 -10.91 -8.37 6.47
C GLY A 252 -10.99 -9.20 5.20
N TYR A 253 -12.16 -9.23 4.57
CA TYR A 253 -12.44 -9.90 3.30
C TYR A 253 -12.58 -8.87 2.18
N ALA A 254 -11.66 -8.89 1.22
CA ALA A 254 -11.68 -8.02 0.04
C ALA A 254 -12.34 -8.74 -1.14
N TYR A 255 -13.15 -8.01 -1.93
CA TYR A 255 -13.85 -8.58 -3.08
C TYR A 255 -13.06 -8.48 -4.39
N GLU A 256 -12.36 -7.38 -4.62
CA GLU A 256 -11.64 -7.12 -5.87
C GLU A 256 -10.30 -6.43 -5.59
N HIS A 257 -9.40 -7.08 -4.86
CA HIS A 257 -8.05 -6.54 -4.69
C HIS A 257 -7.25 -6.73 -6.00
N PRO A 258 -6.73 -5.68 -6.65
CA PRO A 258 -6.13 -5.80 -7.99
C PRO A 258 -4.96 -6.78 -8.09
N LYS A 259 -4.21 -6.95 -6.99
CA LYS A 259 -3.05 -7.86 -6.91
C LYS A 259 -3.36 -9.21 -6.28
N LEU A 260 -4.35 -9.27 -5.38
CA LEU A 260 -4.58 -10.44 -4.50
C LEU A 260 -5.90 -11.15 -4.81
N GLY A 261 -6.74 -10.56 -5.65
CA GLY A 261 -8.06 -11.09 -5.99
C GLY A 261 -9.06 -10.95 -4.84
N GLU A 262 -10.02 -11.86 -4.82
CA GLU A 262 -11.04 -11.99 -3.79
C GLU A 262 -10.51 -12.88 -2.64
N GLY A 263 -10.63 -12.43 -1.39
CA GLY A 263 -10.26 -13.25 -0.23
C GLY A 263 -9.97 -12.49 1.05
N ARG A 264 -9.57 -13.22 2.10
CA ARG A 264 -9.10 -12.60 3.35
C ARG A 264 -7.71 -12.02 3.17
N ILE A 265 -7.54 -10.77 3.59
CA ILE A 265 -6.28 -10.04 3.48
C ILE A 265 -5.95 -9.32 4.79
N ASN A 266 -4.65 -9.05 4.96
CA ASN A 266 -4.14 -8.09 5.93
C ASN A 266 -3.52 -6.92 5.16
N SER A 267 -3.73 -5.71 5.66
CA SER A 267 -3.11 -4.52 5.12
C SER A 267 -1.68 -4.34 5.60
N SER A 268 -1.01 -3.33 5.04
CA SER A 268 0.15 -2.74 5.69
C SER A 268 -0.24 -1.86 6.86
N SER A 269 0.76 -1.28 7.54
CA SER A 269 0.56 -0.28 8.58
C SER A 269 -0.36 0.82 8.09
N ILE A 270 -1.43 1.06 8.85
CA ILE A 270 -2.37 2.14 8.59
C ILE A 270 -1.63 3.46 8.79
N ILE A 271 -1.71 4.32 7.77
CA ILE A 271 -1.20 5.70 7.79
C ILE A 271 -2.24 6.62 8.39
N SER A 272 -3.50 6.49 7.94
CA SER A 272 -4.61 7.27 8.48
C SER A 272 -5.95 6.55 8.32
N VAL A 273 -6.90 6.92 9.17
CA VAL A 273 -8.30 6.53 9.05
C VAL A 273 -9.12 7.80 9.05
N SER A 274 -9.90 8.01 8.00
CA SER A 274 -10.88 9.09 7.92
C SER A 274 -12.27 8.52 7.68
N TYR A 275 -13.31 9.31 7.96
CA TYR A 275 -14.69 8.91 7.77
C TYR A 275 -15.43 9.95 6.93
N ASP A 276 -16.27 9.51 6.01
CA ASP A 276 -17.17 10.39 5.26
C ASP A 276 -18.44 10.74 6.05
N GLU A 277 -19.31 11.59 5.47
CA GLU A 277 -20.59 11.99 6.05
C GLU A 277 -21.55 10.81 6.33
N ARG A 278 -21.32 9.66 5.69
CA ARG A 278 -22.12 8.43 5.83
C ARG A 278 -21.47 7.43 6.79
N ALA A 279 -20.41 7.84 7.48
CA ALA A 279 -19.58 7.00 8.34
C ALA A 279 -18.94 5.80 7.62
N THR A 280 -18.73 5.91 6.31
CA THR A 280 -17.84 5.03 5.55
C THR A 280 -16.41 5.39 5.92
N ALA A 281 -15.64 4.40 6.34
CA ALA A 281 -14.23 4.61 6.65
C ALA A 281 -13.39 4.52 5.38
N ARG A 282 -12.48 5.46 5.24
CA ARG A 282 -11.38 5.45 4.28
C ARG A 282 -10.10 5.20 5.07
N VAL A 283 -9.63 3.96 5.01
CA VAL A 283 -8.43 3.50 5.72
C VAL A 283 -7.26 3.56 4.74
N GLU A 284 -6.39 4.54 4.92
CA GLU A 284 -5.25 4.76 4.07
C GLU A 284 -4.04 3.98 4.57
N THR A 285 -3.45 3.20 3.67
CA THR A 285 -2.23 2.44 3.91
C THR A 285 -1.18 2.86 2.89
N GLN A 286 -0.01 2.22 2.89
CA GLN A 286 1.10 2.58 1.99
C GLN A 286 0.65 2.65 0.52
N ASN A 287 0.07 1.56 0.01
CA ASN A 287 -0.20 1.40 -1.43
C ASN A 287 -1.69 1.23 -1.78
N THR A 288 -2.58 1.21 -0.80
CA THR A 288 -4.00 0.91 -1.00
C THR A 288 -4.85 1.71 -0.03
N VAL A 289 -6.01 2.15 -0.49
CA VAL A 289 -7.04 2.75 0.36
C VAL A 289 -8.14 1.72 0.51
N PHE A 290 -8.39 1.29 1.75
CA PHE A 290 -9.49 0.37 2.02
C PHE A 290 -10.75 1.17 2.36
N ILE A 291 -11.83 0.86 1.66
CA ILE A 291 -13.15 1.43 1.89
C ILE A 291 -13.94 0.44 2.74
N VAL A 292 -14.24 0.83 3.97
CA VAL A 292 -15.05 0.03 4.89
C VAL A 292 -16.39 0.72 5.07
N GLY A 293 -17.47 0.09 4.60
CA GLY A 293 -18.81 0.57 4.88
C GLY A 293 -19.10 0.61 6.38
N PRO A 294 -20.09 1.40 6.85
CA PRO A 294 -20.42 1.49 8.27
C PRO A 294 -20.85 0.16 8.90
N THR A 295 -21.37 -0.77 8.09
CA THR A 295 -21.71 -2.15 8.48
C THR A 295 -20.66 -3.18 8.08
N GLY A 296 -19.59 -2.75 7.41
CA GLY A 296 -18.49 -3.61 6.95
C GLY A 296 -17.53 -4.01 8.08
N TRP A 297 -17.65 -3.40 9.26
CA TRP A 297 -16.81 -3.70 10.42
C TRP A 297 -17.29 -4.95 11.17
N LYS A 298 -16.38 -5.92 11.35
CA LYS A 298 -16.55 -7.01 12.32
C LYS A 298 -16.38 -6.49 13.76
N VAL A 299 -15.40 -5.61 13.96
CA VAL A 299 -15.19 -4.86 15.20
C VAL A 299 -15.00 -3.40 14.82
N ARG A 300 -15.93 -2.53 15.24
CA ARG A 300 -15.84 -1.10 14.92
C ARG A 300 -14.72 -0.44 15.74
N PRO A 301 -13.88 0.40 15.10
CA PRO A 301 -12.88 1.22 15.80
C PRO A 301 -13.54 2.11 16.84
N ALA A 302 -12.84 2.44 17.93
CA ALA A 302 -13.39 3.26 19.02
C ALA A 302 -13.85 4.65 18.53
N ASN A 303 -13.07 5.27 17.64
CA ASN A 303 -13.34 6.59 17.06
C ASN A 303 -14.34 6.58 15.88
N HIS A 304 -15.01 5.46 15.62
CA HIS A 304 -15.99 5.37 14.52
C HIS A 304 -17.19 6.30 14.79
N PRO A 305 -17.69 7.08 13.80
CA PRO A 305 -18.76 8.06 14.00
C PRO A 305 -20.05 7.49 14.64
N PHE A 306 -20.47 6.28 14.25
CA PHE A 306 -21.60 5.58 14.89
C PHE A 306 -21.40 5.15 16.35
N ASN A 307 -20.21 5.25 16.93
CA ASN A 307 -20.03 5.08 18.37
C ASN A 307 -20.39 6.35 19.14
N ASN A 308 -20.48 7.50 18.46
CA ASN A 308 -20.83 8.75 19.09
C ASN A 308 -22.36 8.81 19.33
N PRO A 309 -22.83 9.05 20.58
CA PRO A 309 -24.25 9.19 20.87
C PRO A 309 -24.88 10.46 20.28
N PHE A 310 -24.08 11.43 19.84
CA PHE A 310 -24.56 12.71 19.32
C PHE A 310 -23.93 13.06 17.96
N ASN A 311 -24.60 13.93 17.20
CA ASN A 311 -24.19 14.34 15.85
C ASN A 311 -23.91 15.86 15.79
N VAL A 312 -23.02 16.28 14.88
CA VAL A 312 -22.83 17.71 14.57
C VAL A 312 -24.16 18.30 14.07
N GLY A 313 -24.52 19.47 14.57
CA GLY A 313 -25.78 20.14 14.29
C GLY A 313 -26.96 19.66 15.13
N GLN A 314 -26.80 18.62 15.95
CA GLN A 314 -27.86 18.14 16.83
C GLN A 314 -28.18 19.17 17.92
N GLN A 315 -29.47 19.42 18.10
CA GLN A 315 -29.99 20.20 19.23
C GLN A 315 -29.96 19.33 20.50
N VAL A 316 -29.36 19.86 21.57
CA VAL A 316 -29.11 19.16 22.82
C VAL A 316 -29.40 20.06 24.01
N LYS A 317 -29.56 19.46 25.20
CA LYS A 317 -29.46 20.19 26.46
C LYS A 317 -28.02 20.10 26.99
N ILE A 318 -27.47 21.23 27.40
CA ILE A 318 -26.10 21.39 27.90
C ILE A 318 -26.15 21.76 29.38
N GLU A 319 -25.47 21.00 30.22
CA GLU A 319 -25.36 21.27 31.65
C GLU A 319 -24.37 22.41 31.90
N TRP A 320 -24.76 23.42 32.66
CA TRP A 320 -23.88 24.49 33.14
C TRP A 320 -24.31 24.91 34.55
N ASN A 321 -23.38 24.78 35.50
CA ASN A 321 -23.56 25.14 36.91
C ASN A 321 -24.83 24.51 37.54
N GLY A 322 -25.09 23.23 37.25
CA GLY A 322 -26.24 22.48 37.78
C GLY A 322 -27.58 22.74 37.07
N SER A 323 -27.61 23.58 36.04
CA SER A 323 -28.81 23.87 35.22
C SER A 323 -28.60 23.42 33.78
N TRP A 324 -29.69 23.06 33.09
CA TRP A 324 -29.64 22.60 31.71
C TRP A 324 -30.17 23.68 30.76
N TRP A 325 -29.38 24.00 29.75
CA TRP A 325 -29.66 25.05 28.77
C TRP A 325 -29.78 24.44 27.38
N ASP A 326 -30.63 24.98 26.53
CA ASP A 326 -30.76 24.50 25.15
C ASP A 326 -29.60 25.02 24.32
N GLY A 327 -29.09 24.18 23.42
CA GLY A 327 -28.00 24.54 22.53
C GLY A 327 -27.78 23.53 21.43
N GLN A 328 -26.67 23.68 20.72
CA GLN A 328 -26.36 22.91 19.54
C GLN A 328 -24.90 22.45 19.56
N ILE A 329 -24.66 21.24 19.06
CA ILE A 329 -23.31 20.74 18.82
C ILE A 329 -22.79 21.38 17.53
N LEU A 330 -21.69 22.11 17.61
CA LEU A 330 -21.00 22.74 16.48
C LEU A 330 -19.93 21.83 15.87
N GLU A 331 -19.18 21.11 16.71
CA GLU A 331 -18.09 20.23 16.29
C GLU A 331 -17.95 19.04 17.24
N ILE A 332 -17.43 17.92 16.75
CA ILE A 332 -17.15 16.71 17.53
C ILE A 332 -15.70 16.35 17.31
N ASN A 333 -14.96 16.15 18.41
CA ASN A 333 -13.58 15.70 18.39
C ASN A 333 -13.44 14.58 19.43
N ASP A 334 -13.40 13.34 18.95
CA ASP A 334 -13.42 12.10 19.76
C ASP A 334 -14.57 12.06 20.79
N ASP A 335 -14.25 12.25 22.07
CA ASP A 335 -15.16 12.23 23.21
C ASP A 335 -15.62 13.62 23.67
N LYS A 336 -15.19 14.68 22.97
CA LYS A 336 -15.52 16.07 23.25
C LYS A 336 -16.39 16.70 22.16
N TYR A 337 -17.21 17.64 22.60
CA TYR A 337 -18.23 18.30 21.79
C TYR A 337 -18.07 19.81 21.94
N LEU A 338 -17.79 20.51 20.86
CA LEU A 338 -17.90 21.97 20.83
C LEU A 338 -19.38 22.30 20.79
N ILE A 339 -19.85 23.03 21.80
CA ILE A 339 -21.25 23.43 21.88
C ILE A 339 -21.40 24.93 21.79
N THR A 340 -22.59 25.35 21.38
CA THR A 340 -23.06 26.74 21.50
C THR A 340 -24.39 26.78 22.24
N TYR A 341 -24.59 27.81 23.03
CA TYR A 341 -25.83 28.01 23.79
C TYR A 341 -26.83 28.84 22.98
N ASN A 342 -28.08 28.41 22.93
CA ASN A 342 -29.13 29.16 22.27
C ASN A 342 -29.33 30.51 22.97
N ASP A 343 -29.43 31.60 22.19
CA ASP A 343 -29.56 32.99 22.65
C ASP A 343 -28.30 33.62 23.28
N TYR A 344 -27.13 32.97 23.18
CA TYR A 344 -25.84 33.51 23.64
C TYR A 344 -24.84 33.70 22.48
N SER A 345 -23.80 34.52 22.68
CA SER A 345 -22.74 34.73 21.68
C SER A 345 -21.75 33.57 21.65
N SER A 346 -21.01 33.45 20.54
CA SER A 346 -19.93 32.46 20.37
C SER A 346 -18.77 32.60 21.37
N ASP A 347 -18.73 33.70 22.14
CA ASP A 347 -17.76 33.87 23.24
C ASP A 347 -17.98 32.85 24.38
N TRP A 348 -19.15 32.20 24.40
CA TRP A 348 -19.53 31.17 25.36
C TRP A 348 -19.40 29.75 24.81
N ASP A 349 -18.93 29.60 23.57
CA ASP A 349 -18.71 28.28 22.99
C ASP A 349 -17.60 27.55 23.76
N GLU A 350 -17.88 26.33 24.20
CA GLU A 350 -16.94 25.53 24.97
C GLU A 350 -16.93 24.07 24.53
N TRP A 351 -15.80 23.41 24.73
CA TRP A 351 -15.66 21.97 24.56
C TRP A 351 -16.13 21.27 25.84
N VAL A 352 -17.13 20.39 25.71
CA VAL A 352 -17.69 19.63 26.83
C VAL A 352 -17.67 18.14 26.55
N ASP A 353 -17.66 17.32 27.60
CA ASP A 353 -17.80 15.86 27.48
C ASP A 353 -19.28 15.45 27.37
N ALA A 354 -19.54 14.25 26.82
CA ALA A 354 -20.90 13.70 26.66
C ALA A 354 -21.73 13.69 27.96
N SER A 355 -21.10 13.64 29.13
CA SER A 355 -21.80 13.68 30.43
C SER A 355 -22.54 15.00 30.69
N ARG A 356 -22.12 16.10 30.06
CA ARG A 356 -22.80 17.40 30.12
C ARG A 356 -23.86 17.57 29.04
N LEU A 357 -24.12 16.55 28.23
CA LEU A 357 -25.08 16.59 27.13
C LEU A 357 -26.25 15.64 27.34
N LYS A 358 -27.43 16.07 26.90
CA LYS A 358 -28.62 15.24 26.78
C LYS A 358 -29.31 15.49 25.45
N SER A 359 -29.80 14.44 24.83
CA SER A 359 -30.73 14.56 23.71
C SER A 359 -32.00 15.26 24.19
N LEU A 360 -32.54 16.15 23.35
CA LEU A 360 -33.81 16.82 23.62
C LEU A 360 -35.00 15.88 23.65
#